data_AF-A0AAU1XSK9-F1
#
_entry.id   AF-A0AAU1XSK9-F1
#
_cell.length_a   1.000
_cell.length_b   1.000
_cell.length_c   1.000
_cell.angle_alpha   90.00
_cell.angle_beta   90.00
_cell.angle_gamma   90.00
#
_symmetry.space_group_name_H-M   'P 1'
#
loop_
_entity.id
_entity.type
_entity.pdbx_description
1 polymer ?
#
loop_
_entity_poly.entity_id
_entity_poly.type
_entity_poly.pdbx_seq_one_letter_code
_entity_poly.pdbx_strand_id
1 'polypeptide(L)'
;MIRNDTNVWVREDDDHHLLGREVIHPATERTGTVGTVFIRTSKVTGKTVGRTAHMRPMDSSGREWTADPRELKPLRLLAPDVAGAW
;
A
#
# COMPACT_ATOMS: atom_id res chain seq x y z
N MET A 1 -21.93 5.01 -9.82
CA MET A 1 -21.10 6.22 -9.64
C MET A 1 -19.79 5.99 -10.37
N ILE A 2 -19.64 6.52 -11.58
CA ILE A 2 -18.43 6.40 -12.38
C ILE A 2 -17.40 7.33 -11.75
N ARG A 3 -16.36 6.79 -11.09
CA ARG A 3 -15.24 7.59 -10.58
C ARG A 3 -14.51 8.13 -11.79
N ASN A 4 -14.60 9.44 -12.00
CA ASN A 4 -13.97 10.13 -13.13
C ASN A 4 -12.47 10.24 -12.84
N ASP A 5 -11.72 9.17 -13.10
CA ASP A 5 -10.27 9.06 -12.88
C ASP A 5 -9.46 10.06 -13.73
N THR A 6 -10.11 10.82 -14.61
CA THR A 6 -9.51 11.86 -15.45
C THR A 6 -8.97 13.06 -14.64
N ASN A 7 -9.54 13.33 -13.47
CA ASN A 7 -9.23 14.51 -12.64
C ASN A 7 -8.27 14.24 -11.48
N VAL A 8 -7.41 13.22 -11.57
CA VAL A 8 -6.38 12.94 -10.55
C VAL A 8 -4.96 12.97 -11.11
N TRP A 9 -4.04 13.53 -10.32
CA TRP A 9 -2.61 13.27 -10.45
C TRP A 9 -2.27 12.00 -9.67
N VAL A 10 -1.42 11.16 -10.27
CA VAL A 10 -0.90 9.95 -9.64
C VAL A 10 0.62 10.10 -9.55
N ARG A 11 1.17 9.80 -8.39
CA ARG A 11 2.62 9.72 -8.17
C ARG A 11 2.94 8.57 -7.23
N GLU A 12 4.17 8.09 -7.29
CA GLU A 12 4.68 7.09 -6.34
C GLU A 12 4.92 7.72 -4.95
N ASP A 13 4.77 6.90 -3.93
CA ASP A 13 5.08 7.16 -2.52
C ASP A 13 6.33 6.34 -2.17
N ASP A 14 7.47 6.74 -2.73
CA ASP A 14 8.73 5.97 -2.72
C ASP A 14 9.30 5.72 -1.31
N ASP A 15 8.88 6.52 -0.33
CA ASP A 15 9.28 6.39 1.08
C ASP A 15 8.21 5.69 1.94
N HIS A 16 7.18 5.08 1.33
CA HIS A 16 6.11 4.47 2.08
C HIS A 16 6.62 3.30 2.93
N HIS A 17 6.43 3.37 4.24
CA HIS A 17 6.97 2.40 5.21
C HIS A 17 6.62 0.93 4.94
N LEU A 18 5.53 0.63 4.21
CA LEU A 18 5.16 -0.74 3.83
C LEU A 18 5.89 -1.29 2.58
N LEU A 19 6.62 -0.49 1.82
CA LEU A 19 7.33 -0.96 0.62
C LEU A 19 8.26 -2.13 0.96
N GLY A 20 8.23 -3.16 0.11
CA GLY A 20 8.98 -4.40 0.28
C GLY A 20 8.49 -5.31 1.41
N ARG A 21 7.44 -4.94 2.16
CA ARG A 21 6.97 -5.73 3.31
C ARG A 21 5.94 -6.77 2.92
N GLU A 22 6.02 -7.92 3.60
CA GLU A 22 4.97 -8.93 3.66
C GLU A 22 3.79 -8.41 4.50
N VAL A 23 2.59 -8.40 3.94
CA VAL A 23 1.37 -7.91 4.59
C VAL A 23 0.20 -8.86 4.37
N ILE A 24 -0.83 -8.70 5.20
CA ILE A 24 -2.14 -9.33 5.06
C ILE A 24 -3.23 -8.26 4.93
N HIS A 25 -4.22 -8.52 4.09
CA HIS A 25 -5.48 -7.78 4.05
C HIS A 25 -6.50 -8.48 4.97
N PRO A 26 -6.78 -7.97 6.19
CA PRO A 26 -7.51 -8.73 7.20
C PRO A 26 -8.92 -9.15 6.79
N ALA A 27 -9.62 -8.35 5.97
CA ALA A 27 -10.99 -8.68 5.56
C ALA A 27 -11.08 -9.72 4.43
N THR A 28 -9.98 -9.98 3.71
CA THR A 28 -9.97 -10.96 2.60
C THR A 28 -8.96 -12.08 2.82
N GLU A 29 -8.19 -12.01 3.92
CA GLU A 29 -7.09 -12.91 4.29
C GLU A 29 -5.98 -13.03 3.23
N ARG A 30 -6.01 -12.19 2.18
CA ARG A 30 -5.00 -12.20 1.13
C ARG A 30 -3.67 -11.71 1.66
N THR A 31 -2.61 -12.43 1.32
CA THR A 31 -1.24 -12.09 1.67
C THR A 31 -0.44 -11.67 0.44
N GLY A 32 0.55 -10.81 0.64
CA GLY A 32 1.39 -10.34 -0.44
C GLY A 32 2.54 -9.47 0.03
N THR A 33 3.47 -9.18 -0.89
CA THR A 33 4.53 -8.18 -0.69
C THR A 33 4.14 -6.88 -1.37
N VAL A 34 4.27 -5.74 -0.68
CA VAL A 34 4.00 -4.42 -1.27
C VAL A 34 5.14 -4.06 -2.22
N GLY A 35 4.84 -3.91 -3.52
CA GLY A 35 5.81 -3.52 -4.53
C GLY A 35 5.95 -2.02 -4.67
N THR A 36 4.80 -1.33 -4.84
CA THR A 36 4.73 0.12 -5.07
C THR A 36 3.50 0.68 -4.38
N VAL A 37 3.56 1.92 -3.91
CA VAL A 37 2.40 2.64 -3.38
C VAL A 37 2.22 3.92 -4.19
N PHE A 38 0.99 4.21 -4.59
CA PHE A 38 0.64 5.43 -5.31
C PHE A 38 -0.21 6.36 -4.44
N ILE A 39 0.06 7.66 -4.54
CA ILE A 39 -0.78 8.73 -4.00
C ILE A 39 -1.63 9.30 -5.14
N ARG A 40 -2.94 9.40 -4.91
CA ARG A 40 -3.88 10.08 -5.81
C ARG A 40 -4.24 11.45 -5.25
N THR A 41 -4.01 12.49 -6.04
CA THR A 41 -4.30 13.87 -5.70
C THR A 41 -5.32 14.44 -6.68
N SER A 42 -6.38 15.07 -6.17
CA SER A 42 -7.37 15.76 -7.01
C SER A 42 -6.73 16.93 -7.76
N LYS A 43 -6.86 16.96 -9.08
CA LYS A 43 -6.43 18.10 -9.92
C LYS A 43 -7.23 19.38 -9.62
N VAL A 44 -8.48 19.23 -9.17
CA VAL A 44 -9.40 20.35 -8.91
C VAL A 44 -9.09 21.01 -7.56
N THR A 45 -8.82 20.20 -6.54
CA THR A 45 -8.70 20.70 -5.15
C THR A 45 -7.28 20.64 -4.60
N GLY A 46 -6.34 19.97 -5.28
CA GLY A 46 -4.98 19.72 -4.80
C GLY A 46 -4.89 18.77 -3.60
N LYS A 47 -6.02 18.24 -3.10
CA LYS A 47 -6.06 17.37 -1.93
C LYS A 47 -5.78 15.92 -2.30
N THR A 48 -5.11 15.20 -1.40
CA THR A 48 -4.98 13.74 -1.50
C THR A 48 -6.36 13.12 -1.34
N VAL A 49 -6.79 12.33 -2.33
CA VAL A 49 -8.09 11.65 -2.34
C VAL A 49 -7.98 10.15 -2.07
N GLY A 50 -6.77 9.59 -2.06
CA GLY A 50 -6.53 8.22 -1.62
C GLY A 50 -5.12 7.74 -1.92
N ARG A 51 -4.83 6.53 -1.45
CA ARG A 51 -3.62 5.78 -1.79
C ARG A 51 -4.00 4.41 -2.37
N THR A 52 -3.07 3.78 -3.08
CA THR A 52 -3.24 2.42 -3.58
C THR A 52 -1.90 1.71 -3.55
N ALA A 53 -1.83 0.61 -2.82
CA ALA A 53 -0.68 -0.29 -2.78
C ALA A 53 -0.86 -1.38 -3.83
N HIS A 54 0.18 -1.65 -4.61
CA HIS A 54 0.28 -2.77 -5.53
C HIS A 54 0.99 -3.94 -4.86
N MET A 55 0.39 -5.12 -4.98
CA MET A 55 0.72 -6.30 -4.20
C MET A 55 1.15 -7.44 -5.10
N ARG A 56 2.31 -8.02 -4.82
CA ARG A 56 2.74 -9.31 -5.37
C ARG A 56 2.23 -10.43 -4.46
N PRO A 57 1.49 -11.42 -4.97
CA PRO A 57 0.90 -12.45 -4.13
C PRO A 57 1.96 -13.42 -3.58
N MET A 58 1.71 -13.97 -2.39
CA MET A 58 2.54 -15.03 -1.79
C MET A 58 1.94 -16.43 -1.95
N ASP A 59 0.69 -16.53 -2.40
CA ASP A 59 -0.10 -17.77 -2.51
C ASP A 59 0.15 -18.56 -3.81
N SER A 60 1.30 -18.36 -4.47
CA SER A 60 1.67 -18.96 -5.77
C SER A 60 0.71 -18.67 -6.94
N SER A 61 -0.36 -17.89 -6.74
CA SER A 61 -1.34 -17.60 -7.80
C SER A 61 -0.77 -16.75 -8.94
N GLY A 62 0.32 -16.01 -8.69
CA GLY A 62 0.90 -15.03 -9.62
C GLY A 62 -0.02 -13.83 -9.93
N ARG A 63 -1.23 -13.78 -9.35
CA ARG A 63 -2.19 -12.70 -9.56
C ARG A 63 -1.91 -11.51 -8.64
N GLU A 64 -1.28 -10.50 -9.22
CA GLU A 64 -1.14 -9.20 -8.56
C GLU A 64 -2.49 -8.61 -8.16
N TRP A 65 -2.48 -7.79 -7.12
CA TRP A 65 -3.68 -7.14 -6.62
C TRP A 65 -3.37 -5.80 -5.99
N THR A 66 -4.42 -5.03 -5.69
CA THR A 66 -4.29 -3.70 -5.10
C THR A 66 -5.18 -3.55 -3.88
N ALA A 67 -4.75 -2.72 -2.93
CA ALA A 67 -5.56 -2.34 -1.76
C ALA A 67 -5.23 -0.93 -1.26
N ASP A 68 -6.06 -0.38 -0.37
CA ASP A 68 -5.66 0.79 0.40
C ASP A 68 -4.57 0.38 1.41
N PRO A 69 -3.39 1.01 1.42
CA PRO A 69 -2.31 0.66 2.35
C PRO A 69 -2.72 0.79 3.83
N ARG A 70 -3.76 1.56 4.16
CA ARG A 70 -4.28 1.69 5.54
C ARG A 70 -5.01 0.45 6.03
N GLU A 71 -5.48 -0.39 5.11
CA GLU A 71 -6.19 -1.62 5.42
C GLU A 71 -5.23 -2.81 5.58
N LEU A 72 -3.95 -2.62 5.28
CA LEU A 72 -2.93 -3.66 5.31
C LEU A 72 -2.25 -3.73 6.69
N LYS A 73 -1.93 -4.94 7.13
CA LYS A 73 -1.14 -5.18 8.34
C LYS A 73 0.14 -5.93 7.99
N PRO A 74 1.31 -5.50 8.49
CA PRO A 74 2.53 -6.29 8.37
C PRO A 74 2.36 -7.69 8.96
N LEU A 75 2.78 -8.72 8.23
CA LEU A 75 2.75 -10.11 8.70
C LEU A 75 3.84 -10.36 9.76
N ARG A 76 5.00 -9.71 9.59
CA ARG A 76 6.06 -9.68 10.59
C ARG A 76 6.05 -8.33 11.26
N LEU A 77 5.88 -8.32 12.58
CA LEU A 77 6.20 -7.14 13.39
C LEU A 77 7.67 -6.84 13.18
N LEU A 78 8.01 -5.57 12.90
CA LEU A 78 9.38 -5.13 13.10
C LEU A 78 9.74 -5.49 14.54
N ALA A 79 10.88 -6.15 14.75
CA ALA A 79 11.50 -6.08 16.06
C ALA A 79 11.53 -4.59 16.44
N PRO A 80 11.10 -4.20 17.65
CA PRO A 80 11.30 -2.82 18.09
C PRO A 80 12.79 -2.53 17.88
N ASP A 81 13.06 -1.43 17.18
CA ASP A 81 14.40 -0.91 17.00
C ASP A 81 15.07 -0.96 18.38
N VAL A 82 16.05 -1.85 18.56
CA VAL A 82 16.84 -1.89 19.79
C VAL A 82 17.74 -0.66 19.70
N ALA A 83 17.13 0.50 19.93
CA ALA A 83 17.84 1.74 20.17
C ALA A 83 18.77 1.47 21.35
N GLY A 84 20.06 1.72 21.09
CA GLY A 84 21.18 1.17 21.84
C GLY A 84 21.01 1.23 23.35
N ALA A 85 21.33 0.10 23.98
CA ALA A 85 21.72 0.08 25.37
C ALA A 85 22.89 1.05 25.54
N TRP A 86 22.67 2.05 26.39
CA TRP A 86 23.70 2.95 26.90
C TRP A 86 24.63 2.19 27.85
#